data_AF-A0A7W1JUQ3-F1
#
_entry.id   AF-A0A7W1JUQ3-F1
#
_cell.length_a   1.000
_cell.length_b   1.000
_cell.length_c   1.000
_cell.angle_alpha   90.00
_cell.angle_beta   90.00
_cell.angle_gamma   90.00
#
_symmetry.space_group_name_H-M   'P 1'
#
loop_
_entity.id
_entity.type
_entity.pdbx_description
1 polymer ?
#
loop_
_entity_poly.entity_id
_entity_poly.type
_entity_poly.pdbx_seq_one_letter_code
_entity_poly.pdbx_strand_id
1 'polypeptide(L)'
;YQGGLYPGGSNVRPAAHTAAGLARGRAIVPVDARGAPDPNGKYGLVTIGVSITAGETKALIPVAEAHPEKDPHLVIVNGASAMADAEQVADPTNDYWPALDGFVADAGLSPRQVRLVWIKTTIGSPSTQTLPQNPQELRGYLVEILHTLMEHFPRLSVAYVSTRTYAGYSTTKLNPEPFAYWTGFAVKWLVEGQLNGDPALNFDPARGPVKAPWLSWGPYFWADGLNPRSDGLIWRCEDFHPDGTHVSPLGRAKNVDALMAFFMTDTTAVPWFIDDEAPQRRGWSPA
;
A
#
# COMPACT_ATOMS: atom_id res chain seq x y z
N TYR A 1 -17.74 -7.43 -15.19
CA TYR A 1 -16.81 -8.07 -14.23
C TYR A 1 -17.42 -8.01 -12.84
N GLN A 2 -17.24 -9.04 -12.01
CA GLN A 2 -17.83 -9.08 -10.66
C GLN A 2 -17.15 -8.05 -9.74
N GLY A 3 -17.95 -7.19 -9.09
CA GLY A 3 -17.48 -6.26 -8.07
C GLY A 3 -17.06 -6.96 -6.77
N GLY A 4 -16.77 -6.21 -5.71
CA GLY A 4 -16.28 -6.72 -4.43
C GLY A 4 -14.76 -6.90 -4.38
N LEU A 5 -14.15 -6.81 -3.19
CA LEU A 5 -12.71 -6.81 -3.00
C LEU A 5 -12.06 -8.19 -3.17
N TYR A 6 -12.78 -9.27 -2.86
CA TYR A 6 -12.28 -10.65 -2.80
C TYR A 6 -13.10 -11.59 -3.71
N PRO A 7 -12.64 -12.84 -3.94
CA PRO A 7 -13.35 -13.82 -4.76
C PRO A 7 -14.81 -13.98 -4.36
N GLY A 8 -15.68 -14.20 -5.35
CA GLY A 8 -17.12 -14.37 -5.14
C GLY A 8 -17.87 -13.08 -4.85
N GLY A 9 -17.21 -11.92 -4.98
CA GLY A 9 -17.83 -10.61 -4.76
C GLY A 9 -17.91 -10.19 -3.29
N SER A 10 -17.13 -10.85 -2.44
CA SER A 10 -17.03 -10.53 -1.02
C SER A 10 -16.19 -9.27 -0.77
N ASN A 11 -16.55 -8.50 0.26
CA ASN A 11 -15.69 -7.45 0.82
C ASN A 11 -14.95 -7.90 2.09
N VAL A 12 -15.07 -9.19 2.44
CA VAL A 12 -14.44 -9.82 3.60
C VAL A 12 -13.27 -10.67 3.14
N ARG A 13 -12.11 -10.44 3.74
CA ARG A 13 -10.88 -11.22 3.51
C ARG A 13 -11.11 -12.69 3.90
N PRO A 14 -10.73 -13.68 3.08
CA PRO A 14 -10.85 -15.08 3.45
C PRO A 14 -10.16 -15.40 4.79
N ALA A 15 -10.76 -16.25 5.61
CA ALA A 15 -10.27 -16.53 6.97
C ALA A 15 -8.83 -17.08 7.00
N ALA A 16 -8.51 -18.03 6.12
CA ALA A 16 -7.15 -18.57 6.00
C ALA A 16 -6.13 -17.49 5.60
N HIS A 17 -6.51 -16.59 4.69
CA HIS A 17 -5.66 -15.48 4.27
C HIS A 17 -5.48 -14.44 5.38
N THR A 18 -6.52 -14.22 6.17
CA THR A 18 -6.47 -13.37 7.37
C THR A 18 -5.54 -13.93 8.42
N ALA A 19 -5.61 -15.24 8.71
CA ALA A 19 -4.73 -15.91 9.65
C ALA A 19 -3.25 -15.83 9.20
N ALA A 20 -2.99 -16.01 7.90
CA ALA A 20 -1.64 -15.87 7.34
C ALA A 20 -1.09 -14.44 7.49
N GLY A 21 -1.90 -13.42 7.19
CA GLY A 21 -1.51 -12.03 7.37
C GLY A 21 -1.29 -11.66 8.84
N LEU A 22 -2.13 -12.14 9.75
CA LEU A 22 -2.01 -11.91 11.19
C LEU A 22 -0.72 -12.54 11.74
N ALA A 23 -0.42 -13.77 11.34
CA ALA A 23 0.82 -14.44 11.73
C ALA A 23 2.06 -13.67 11.24
N ARG A 24 2.02 -13.13 10.02
CA ARG A 24 3.10 -12.30 9.46
C ARG A 24 3.24 -10.98 10.19
N GLY A 25 2.13 -10.29 10.46
CA GLY A 25 2.12 -9.05 11.23
C GLY A 25 2.76 -9.22 12.60
N ARG A 26 2.38 -10.27 13.35
CA ARG A 26 2.98 -10.61 14.64
C ARG A 26 4.46 -11.01 14.58
N ALA A 27 4.95 -11.43 13.42
CA ALA A 27 6.34 -11.81 13.19
C ALA A 27 7.21 -10.62 12.72
N ILE A 28 6.63 -9.43 12.61
CA ILE A 28 7.38 -8.19 12.40
C ILE A 28 7.82 -7.73 13.78
N VAL A 29 9.14 -7.73 13.97
CA VAL A 29 9.79 -7.29 15.19
C VAL A 29 10.95 -6.37 14.81
N PRO A 30 11.37 -5.48 15.71
CA PRO A 30 12.57 -4.66 15.52
C PRO A 30 13.81 -5.53 15.27
N VAL A 31 14.60 -5.12 14.29
CA VAL A 31 15.84 -5.82 13.89
C VAL A 31 16.99 -4.84 13.70
N ASP A 32 18.22 -5.31 13.86
CA ASP A 32 19.43 -4.57 13.51
C ASP A 32 19.58 -4.42 11.98
N ALA A 33 20.59 -3.66 11.53
CA ALA A 33 20.86 -3.47 10.10
C ALA A 33 21.18 -4.77 9.34
N ARG A 34 21.56 -5.85 10.05
CA ARG A 34 21.83 -7.18 9.47
C ARG A 34 20.59 -8.08 9.47
N GLY A 35 19.47 -7.61 10.04
CA GLY A 35 18.20 -8.34 10.12
C GLY A 35 18.11 -9.31 11.30
N ALA A 36 19.02 -9.22 12.28
CA ALA A 36 18.94 -9.99 13.52
C ALA A 36 17.97 -9.29 14.50
N PRO A 37 17.17 -10.02 15.30
CA PRO A 37 16.31 -9.42 16.32
C PRO A 37 17.11 -8.52 17.26
N ASP A 38 16.63 -7.29 17.46
CA ASP A 38 17.24 -6.30 18.33
C ASP A 38 16.13 -5.44 18.95
N PRO A 39 15.94 -5.44 20.29
CA PRO A 39 14.95 -4.60 20.95
C PRO A 39 15.12 -3.09 20.72
N ASN A 40 16.32 -2.62 20.31
CA ASN A 40 16.56 -1.23 19.93
C ASN A 40 16.58 -1.03 18.41
N GLY A 41 16.25 -2.09 17.67
CA GLY A 41 16.26 -2.12 16.21
C GLY A 41 15.09 -1.35 15.60
N LYS A 42 14.89 -1.53 14.30
CA LYS A 42 13.82 -0.89 13.54
C LYS A 42 13.22 -1.85 12.54
N TYR A 43 12.05 -1.50 12.04
CA TYR A 43 11.50 -2.06 10.82
C TYR A 43 10.82 -0.98 9.98
N GLY A 44 10.81 -1.19 8.67
CA GLY A 44 10.37 -0.20 7.69
C GLY A 44 9.05 -0.55 7.00
N LEU A 45 8.21 0.46 6.83
CA LEU A 45 7.14 0.53 5.82
C LEU A 45 7.59 1.46 4.70
N VAL A 46 7.69 0.94 3.47
CA VAL A 46 8.00 1.73 2.29
C VAL A 46 6.74 1.95 1.45
N THR A 47 6.46 3.19 1.06
CA THR A 47 5.32 3.50 0.18
C THR A 47 5.77 3.54 -1.27
N ILE A 48 5.05 2.89 -2.18
CA ILE A 48 5.35 2.82 -3.62
C ILE A 48 4.20 3.43 -4.41
N GLY A 49 4.49 4.33 -5.34
CA GLY A 49 3.45 5.00 -6.10
C GLY A 49 3.90 6.24 -6.85
N VAL A 50 2.90 6.95 -7.37
CA VAL A 50 3.08 8.18 -8.14
C VAL A 50 3.07 9.44 -7.25
N SER A 51 3.06 10.64 -7.86
CA SER A 51 2.98 11.94 -7.16
C SER A 51 1.87 12.05 -6.11
N ILE A 52 0.69 11.46 -6.39
CA ILE A 52 -0.45 11.41 -5.46
C ILE A 52 -0.06 10.68 -4.17
N THR A 53 0.53 9.49 -4.32
CA THR A 53 1.01 8.66 -3.21
C THR A 53 2.13 9.35 -2.46
N ALA A 54 3.06 10.01 -3.16
CA ALA A 54 4.12 10.78 -2.51
C ALA A 54 3.57 11.93 -1.65
N GLY A 55 2.54 12.62 -2.13
CA GLY A 55 1.84 13.66 -1.38
C GLY A 55 1.08 13.14 -0.16
N GLU A 56 0.49 11.95 -0.28
CA GLU A 56 -0.22 11.26 0.81
C GLU A 56 0.75 10.77 1.88
N THR A 57 1.84 10.10 1.50
CA THR A 57 2.86 9.64 2.45
C THR A 57 3.48 10.81 3.21
N LYS A 58 3.77 11.92 2.52
CA LYS A 58 4.28 13.14 3.17
C LYS A 58 3.32 13.70 4.23
N ALA A 59 2.01 13.58 4.02
CA ALA A 59 0.99 13.99 4.99
C ALA A 59 0.78 12.95 6.10
N LEU A 60 0.91 11.65 5.78
CA LEU A 60 0.75 10.54 6.71
C LEU A 60 1.85 10.55 7.78
N ILE A 61 3.11 10.70 7.39
CA ILE A 61 4.26 10.58 8.32
C ILE A 61 4.06 11.41 9.60
N PRO A 62 3.84 12.74 9.55
CA PRO A 62 3.68 13.52 10.78
C PRO A 62 2.45 13.13 11.61
N VAL A 63 1.36 12.66 10.98
CA VAL A 63 0.17 12.18 11.70
C VAL A 63 0.45 10.86 12.42
N ALA A 64 1.14 9.94 11.75
CA ALA A 64 1.54 8.66 12.33
C ALA A 64 2.58 8.85 13.46
N GLU A 65 3.61 9.68 13.27
CA GLU A 65 4.62 9.97 14.30
C GLU A 65 4.02 10.64 15.55
N ALA A 66 2.97 11.45 15.38
CA ALA A 66 2.27 12.07 16.50
C ALA A 66 1.30 11.11 17.21
N HIS A 67 1.02 9.94 16.64
CA HIS A 67 0.04 9.01 17.19
C HIS A 67 0.63 8.24 18.39
N PRO A 68 0.04 8.33 19.60
CA PRO A 68 0.67 7.85 20.83
C PRO A 68 0.66 6.32 20.97
N GLU A 69 -0.06 5.60 20.12
CA GLU A 69 -0.07 4.14 20.07
C GLU A 69 0.83 3.59 18.96
N LYS A 70 1.38 4.43 18.07
CA LYS A 70 2.26 3.95 17.01
C LYS A 70 3.50 3.28 17.63
N ASP A 71 3.89 2.12 17.11
CA ASP A 71 5.15 1.49 17.46
C ASP A 71 6.35 2.41 17.16
N PRO A 72 7.16 2.81 18.17
CA PRO A 72 8.29 3.70 17.97
C PRO A 72 9.42 3.09 17.11
N HIS A 73 9.44 1.77 16.90
CA HIS A 73 10.42 1.11 16.04
C HIS A 73 10.05 1.14 14.55
N LEU A 74 8.78 1.45 14.23
CA LEU A 74 8.32 1.58 12.85
C LEU A 74 8.83 2.88 12.24
N VAL A 75 9.54 2.77 11.12
CA VAL A 75 9.93 3.91 10.27
C VAL A 75 9.16 3.86 8.96
N ILE A 76 8.48 4.95 8.62
CA ILE A 76 7.74 5.09 7.35
C ILE A 76 8.62 5.85 6.36
N VAL A 77 8.88 5.25 5.19
CA VAL A 77 9.71 5.81 4.13
C VAL A 77 8.85 6.13 2.91
N ASN A 78 8.95 7.37 2.44
CA ASN A 78 8.29 7.78 1.20
C ASN A 78 9.13 7.38 -0.02
N GLY A 79 8.82 6.20 -0.55
CA GLY A 79 9.40 5.72 -1.81
C GLY A 79 8.63 6.14 -3.06
N ALA A 80 7.49 6.83 -2.93
CA ALA A 80 6.68 7.18 -4.08
C ALA A 80 7.32 8.32 -4.88
N SER A 81 7.22 8.27 -6.21
CA SER A 81 7.90 9.17 -7.13
C SER A 81 6.94 9.81 -8.12
N ALA A 82 7.06 11.13 -8.33
CA ALA A 82 6.34 11.81 -9.39
C ALA A 82 6.89 11.49 -10.80
N MET A 83 8.06 10.86 -10.88
CA MET A 83 8.80 10.61 -12.12
C MET A 83 8.69 9.16 -12.61
N ALA A 84 8.05 8.28 -11.85
CA ALA A 84 7.93 6.86 -12.19
C ALA A 84 6.52 6.36 -11.88
N ASP A 85 5.77 6.02 -12.91
CA ASP A 85 4.48 5.34 -12.82
C ASP A 85 4.66 3.81 -12.75
N ALA A 86 3.56 3.06 -12.81
CA ALA A 86 3.62 1.60 -12.69
C ALA A 86 4.53 0.94 -13.76
N GLU A 87 4.60 1.48 -14.97
CA GLU A 87 5.45 0.95 -16.04
C GLU A 87 6.93 1.17 -15.73
N GLN A 88 7.31 2.38 -15.33
CA GLN A 88 8.71 2.66 -15.00
C GLN A 88 9.18 1.93 -13.74
N VAL A 89 8.32 1.80 -12.72
CA VAL A 89 8.68 1.06 -11.50
C VAL A 89 8.74 -0.45 -11.75
N ALA A 90 7.97 -0.98 -12.71
CA ALA A 90 8.03 -2.39 -13.08
C ALA A 90 9.33 -2.79 -13.80
N ASP A 91 10.10 -1.83 -14.33
CA ASP A 91 11.42 -2.08 -14.89
C ASP A 91 12.46 -2.10 -13.74
N PRO A 92 13.07 -3.25 -13.41
CA PRO A 92 14.07 -3.35 -12.34
C PRO A 92 15.36 -2.58 -12.64
N THR A 93 15.57 -2.14 -13.89
CA THR A 93 16.75 -1.36 -14.28
C THR A 93 16.52 0.15 -14.24
N ASN A 94 15.29 0.59 -13.92
CA ASN A 94 14.95 2.00 -13.83
C ASN A 94 15.68 2.71 -12.68
N ASP A 95 16.09 3.96 -12.89
CA ASP A 95 16.77 4.80 -11.89
C ASP A 95 15.93 5.05 -10.62
N TYR A 96 14.63 4.75 -10.65
CA TYR A 96 13.76 4.68 -9.48
C TYR A 96 14.35 3.81 -8.36
N TRP A 97 14.93 2.65 -8.69
CA TRP A 97 15.35 1.66 -7.69
C TRP A 97 16.56 2.10 -6.86
N PRO A 98 17.67 2.58 -7.47
CA PRO A 98 18.75 3.19 -6.71
C PRO A 98 18.30 4.40 -5.88
N ALA A 99 17.35 5.20 -6.39
CA ALA A 99 16.80 6.33 -5.62
C ALA A 99 16.01 5.85 -4.40
N LEU A 100 15.21 4.79 -4.53
CA LEU A 100 14.49 4.16 -3.43
C LEU A 100 15.45 3.62 -2.35
N ASP A 101 16.52 2.95 -2.77
CA ASP A 101 17.56 2.47 -1.85
C ASP A 101 18.20 3.63 -1.07
N GLY A 102 18.42 4.77 -1.74
CA GLY A 102 18.86 6.03 -1.11
C GLY A 102 17.88 6.52 -0.05
N PHE A 103 16.58 6.59 -0.35
CA PHE A 103 15.58 7.04 0.62
C PHE A 103 15.45 6.12 1.84
N VAL A 104 15.61 4.80 1.63
CA VAL A 104 15.65 3.82 2.74
C VAL A 104 16.89 4.04 3.61
N ALA A 105 18.05 4.25 3.00
CA ALA A 105 19.30 4.53 3.72
C ALA A 105 19.25 5.86 4.49
N ASP A 106 18.71 6.92 3.89
CA ASP A 106 18.55 8.25 4.50
C ASP A 106 17.59 8.21 5.70
N ALA A 107 16.60 7.31 5.69
CA ALA A 107 15.74 7.04 6.84
C ALA A 107 16.43 6.23 7.96
N GLY A 108 17.71 5.87 7.78
CA GLY A 108 18.49 5.07 8.72
C GLY A 108 18.07 3.61 8.78
N LEU A 109 17.56 3.07 7.67
CA LEU A 109 17.20 1.66 7.52
C LEU A 109 18.16 0.95 6.57
N SER A 110 18.36 -0.35 6.76
CA SER A 110 18.91 -1.25 5.74
C SER A 110 17.79 -1.94 4.95
N PRO A 111 18.07 -2.50 3.77
CA PRO A 111 17.07 -3.25 3.01
C PRO A 111 16.51 -4.46 3.78
N ARG A 112 17.25 -4.99 4.76
CA ARG A 112 16.79 -6.10 5.63
C ARG A 112 15.80 -5.64 6.70
N GLN A 113 15.74 -4.34 7.00
CA GLN A 113 14.80 -3.78 7.97
C GLN A 113 13.45 -3.45 7.32
N VAL A 114 13.35 -3.35 6.00
CA VAL A 114 12.06 -3.18 5.30
C VAL A 114 11.25 -4.49 5.39
N ARG A 115 10.07 -4.41 6.01
CA ARG A 115 9.18 -5.57 6.24
C ARG A 115 7.81 -5.41 5.59
N LEU A 116 7.44 -4.17 5.28
CA LEU A 116 6.11 -3.78 4.84
C LEU A 116 6.23 -2.88 3.61
N VAL A 117 5.27 -3.00 2.69
CA VAL A 117 5.03 -1.99 1.65
C VAL A 117 3.56 -1.61 1.56
N TRP A 118 3.31 -0.35 1.24
CA TRP A 118 1.99 0.11 0.79
C TRP A 118 2.11 0.64 -0.64
N ILE A 119 1.33 0.07 -1.55
CA ILE A 119 1.38 0.36 -2.97
C ILE A 119 0.09 1.05 -3.39
N LYS A 120 0.24 2.24 -3.97
CA LYS A 120 -0.83 2.95 -4.68
C LYS A 120 -0.22 3.54 -5.94
N THR A 121 -0.39 2.87 -7.07
CA THR A 121 0.21 3.29 -8.34
C THR A 121 -0.79 3.14 -9.49
N THR A 122 -0.42 3.66 -10.66
CA THR A 122 -1.26 3.82 -11.84
C THR A 122 -0.40 3.74 -13.09
N ILE A 123 -1.00 3.43 -14.23
CA ILE A 123 -0.41 3.77 -15.53
C ILE A 123 -0.63 5.27 -15.73
N GLY A 124 0.44 6.05 -15.82
CA GLY A 124 0.39 7.52 -15.81
C GLY A 124 -0.34 8.06 -17.02
N SER A 125 0.02 7.61 -18.23
CA SER A 125 -0.68 7.97 -19.47
C SER A 125 -1.19 6.72 -20.20
N PRO A 126 -2.36 6.18 -19.81
CA PRO A 126 -2.88 4.94 -20.39
C PRO A 126 -3.12 5.03 -21.90
N SER A 127 -2.47 4.15 -22.66
CA SER A 127 -2.71 3.98 -24.11
C SER A 127 -3.81 2.94 -24.37
N THR A 128 -3.86 1.88 -23.57
CA THR A 128 -4.92 0.87 -23.57
C THR A 128 -6.21 1.45 -22.99
N GLN A 129 -7.25 1.62 -23.81
CA GLN A 129 -8.50 2.29 -23.42
C GLN A 129 -9.68 1.35 -23.11
N THR A 130 -9.43 0.06 -22.92
CA THR A 130 -10.50 -0.94 -22.81
C THR A 130 -10.43 -1.74 -21.51
N LEU A 131 -11.61 -2.12 -21.03
CA LEU A 131 -11.79 -3.14 -20.00
C LEU A 131 -11.96 -4.51 -20.70
N PRO A 132 -11.19 -5.56 -20.34
CA PRO A 132 -10.34 -5.67 -19.14
C PRO A 132 -8.86 -5.32 -19.36
N GLN A 133 -8.44 -5.00 -20.58
CA GLN A 133 -7.02 -4.96 -20.94
C GLN A 133 -6.21 -3.96 -20.11
N ASN A 134 -6.74 -2.76 -19.86
CA ASN A 134 -6.03 -1.74 -19.09
C ASN A 134 -5.75 -2.17 -17.62
N PRO A 135 -6.74 -2.62 -16.82
CA PRO A 135 -6.44 -3.13 -15.49
C PRO A 135 -5.63 -4.44 -15.49
N GLN A 136 -5.66 -5.24 -16.57
CA GLN A 136 -4.76 -6.39 -16.72
C GLN A 136 -3.31 -5.96 -16.91
N GLU A 137 -3.07 -4.91 -17.69
CA GLU A 137 -1.76 -4.29 -17.88
C GLU A 137 -1.22 -3.75 -16.55
N LEU A 138 -2.01 -2.98 -15.80
CA LEU A 138 -1.62 -2.51 -14.47
C LEU A 138 -1.36 -3.67 -13.49
N ARG A 139 -2.16 -4.75 -13.53
CA ARG A 139 -1.89 -5.96 -12.73
C ARG A 139 -0.53 -6.56 -13.10
N GLY A 140 -0.19 -6.63 -14.39
CA GLY A 140 1.11 -7.11 -14.86
C GLY A 140 2.25 -6.31 -14.25
N TYR A 141 2.20 -4.98 -14.34
CA TYR A 141 3.18 -4.12 -13.70
C TYR A 141 3.25 -4.33 -12.18
N LEU A 142 2.11 -4.46 -11.49
CA LEU A 142 2.11 -4.75 -10.05
C LEU A 142 2.80 -6.07 -9.70
N VAL A 143 2.72 -7.10 -10.54
CA VAL A 143 3.44 -8.38 -10.33
C VAL A 143 4.96 -8.13 -10.41
N GLU A 144 5.44 -7.46 -11.44
CA GLU A 144 6.87 -7.18 -11.62
C GLU A 144 7.41 -6.29 -10.49
N ILE A 145 6.66 -5.25 -10.09
CA ILE A 145 7.01 -4.39 -8.95
C ILE A 145 7.20 -5.24 -7.68
N LEU A 146 6.31 -6.21 -7.42
CA LEU A 146 6.43 -7.08 -6.25
C LEU A 146 7.66 -7.98 -6.32
N HIS A 147 8.05 -8.44 -7.52
CA HIS A 147 9.26 -9.25 -7.70
C HIS A 147 10.51 -8.42 -7.41
N THR A 148 10.61 -7.22 -7.99
CA THR A 148 11.75 -6.32 -7.73
C THR A 148 11.82 -5.91 -6.26
N LEU A 149 10.68 -5.66 -5.61
CA LEU A 149 10.63 -5.39 -4.16
C LEU A 149 11.19 -6.56 -3.33
N MET A 150 10.93 -7.82 -3.72
CA MET A 150 11.47 -8.99 -3.02
C MET A 150 12.99 -9.14 -3.20
N GLU A 151 13.54 -8.64 -4.32
CA GLU A 151 14.98 -8.62 -4.58
C GLU A 151 15.68 -7.53 -3.76
N HIS A 152 15.12 -6.32 -3.73
CA HIS A 152 15.65 -5.21 -2.94
C HIS A 152 15.50 -5.45 -1.44
N PHE A 153 14.35 -5.97 -1.00
CA PHE A 153 14.00 -6.13 0.41
C PHE A 153 13.86 -7.62 0.78
N PRO A 154 14.97 -8.31 1.11
CA PRO A 154 14.98 -9.77 1.29
C PRO A 154 14.20 -10.28 2.51
N ARG A 155 13.63 -9.39 3.33
CA ARG A 155 12.78 -9.72 4.48
C ARG A 155 11.35 -9.16 4.36
N LEU A 156 11.00 -8.62 3.18
CA LEU A 156 9.66 -8.13 2.90
C LEU A 156 8.63 -9.24 3.17
N SER A 157 7.60 -8.91 3.94
CA SER A 157 6.65 -9.92 4.45
C SER A 157 5.22 -9.64 4.01
N VAL A 158 4.84 -8.37 3.97
CA VAL A 158 3.46 -7.92 3.75
C VAL A 158 3.44 -6.75 2.77
N ALA A 159 2.49 -6.79 1.84
CA ALA A 159 2.20 -5.70 0.92
C ALA A 159 0.70 -5.38 0.93
N TYR A 160 0.36 -4.12 1.19
CA TYR A 160 -0.99 -3.59 1.06
C TYR A 160 -1.12 -2.82 -0.23
N VAL A 161 -2.17 -3.07 -1.01
CA VAL A 161 -2.39 -2.41 -2.29
C VAL A 161 -3.71 -1.68 -2.28
N SER A 162 -3.69 -0.42 -2.72
CA SER A 162 -4.83 0.48 -2.71
C SER A 162 -5.16 0.99 -4.11
N THR A 163 -6.41 1.38 -4.32
CA THR A 163 -6.85 2.00 -5.57
C THR A 163 -6.34 3.42 -5.71
N ARG A 164 -6.42 3.94 -6.93
CA ARG A 164 -6.42 5.38 -7.15
C ARG A 164 -7.65 6.03 -6.50
N THR A 165 -7.53 7.31 -6.17
CA THR A 165 -8.65 8.18 -5.84
C THR A 165 -9.48 8.51 -7.09
N TYR A 166 -10.72 8.98 -6.92
CA TYR A 166 -11.58 9.49 -8.01
C TYR A 166 -10.86 10.51 -8.89
N ALA A 167 -11.18 10.55 -10.19
CA ALA A 167 -10.67 11.60 -11.08
C ALA A 167 -11.63 12.05 -12.17
N GLY A 168 -12.93 12.06 -11.87
CA GLY A 168 -13.91 12.66 -12.79
C GLY A 168 -13.72 14.17 -12.98
N TYR A 169 -12.90 14.82 -12.14
CA TYR A 169 -12.54 16.23 -12.28
C TYR A 169 -11.24 16.47 -13.05
N SER A 170 -10.50 15.43 -13.43
CA SER A 170 -9.19 15.57 -14.07
C SER A 170 -9.29 16.32 -15.39
N THR A 171 -8.51 17.38 -15.53
CA THR A 171 -8.32 18.10 -16.80
C THR A 171 -7.04 17.67 -17.53
N THR A 172 -6.32 16.69 -16.98
CA THR A 172 -5.07 16.16 -17.55
C THR A 172 -5.27 14.75 -18.10
N LYS A 173 -4.25 14.26 -18.82
CA LYS A 173 -4.18 12.86 -19.29
C LYS A 173 -3.58 11.90 -18.25
N LEU A 174 -3.27 12.37 -17.04
CA LEU A 174 -2.63 11.58 -16.00
C LEU A 174 -3.63 10.66 -15.29
N ASN A 175 -3.95 9.53 -15.93
CA ASN A 175 -4.89 8.52 -15.47
C ASN A 175 -6.30 9.09 -15.12
N PRO A 176 -7.02 9.75 -16.05
CA PRO A 176 -8.38 10.24 -15.79
C PRO A 176 -9.39 9.07 -15.62
N GLU A 177 -10.66 9.36 -15.34
CA GLU A 177 -11.69 8.34 -15.48
C GLU A 177 -11.83 7.87 -16.95
N PRO A 178 -12.12 6.59 -17.22
CA PRO A 178 -12.46 5.53 -16.25
C PRO A 178 -11.26 4.76 -15.68
N PHE A 179 -10.01 5.15 -16.00
CA PHE A 179 -8.82 4.42 -15.58
C PHE A 179 -8.66 4.40 -14.07
N ALA A 180 -9.01 5.50 -13.40
CA ALA A 180 -8.99 5.59 -11.95
C ALA A 180 -9.91 4.56 -11.29
N TYR A 181 -11.16 4.46 -11.75
CA TYR A 181 -12.09 3.42 -11.36
C TYR A 181 -11.55 2.01 -11.66
N TRP A 182 -10.94 1.81 -12.83
CA TRP A 182 -10.42 0.51 -13.23
C TRP A 182 -9.23 0.02 -12.40
N THR A 183 -8.51 0.89 -11.69
CA THR A 183 -7.48 0.45 -10.72
C THR A 183 -8.04 -0.52 -9.68
N GLY A 184 -9.32 -0.41 -9.32
CA GLY A 184 -10.00 -1.38 -8.46
C GLY A 184 -9.99 -2.81 -9.02
N PHE A 185 -10.15 -2.99 -10.33
CA PHE A 185 -10.07 -4.31 -10.96
C PHE A 185 -8.64 -4.85 -10.99
N ALA A 186 -7.64 -3.99 -11.23
CA ALA A 186 -6.23 -4.40 -11.22
C ALA A 186 -5.82 -4.96 -9.85
N VAL A 187 -6.13 -4.22 -8.77
CA VAL A 187 -5.83 -4.64 -7.39
C VAL A 187 -6.61 -5.88 -7.01
N LYS A 188 -7.90 -5.95 -7.36
CA LYS A 188 -8.71 -7.15 -7.14
C LYS A 188 -8.06 -8.37 -7.76
N TRP A 189 -7.78 -8.34 -9.06
CA TRP A 189 -7.24 -9.50 -9.79
C TRP A 189 -5.81 -9.87 -9.35
N LEU A 190 -5.05 -8.92 -8.80
CA LEU A 190 -3.77 -9.21 -8.16
C LEU A 190 -3.98 -10.06 -6.88
N VAL A 191 -4.83 -9.58 -5.95
CA VAL A 191 -5.12 -10.29 -4.69
C VAL A 191 -5.80 -11.63 -4.94
N GLU A 192 -6.76 -11.69 -5.87
CA GLU A 192 -7.41 -12.93 -6.29
C GLU A 192 -6.42 -13.92 -6.91
N GLY A 193 -5.46 -13.45 -7.69
CA GLY A 193 -4.39 -14.29 -8.23
C GLY A 193 -3.61 -15.00 -7.12
N GLN A 194 -3.19 -14.27 -6.08
CA GLN A 194 -2.50 -14.87 -4.94
C GLN A 194 -3.38 -15.88 -4.18
N LEU A 195 -4.65 -15.53 -3.93
CA LEU A 195 -5.60 -16.43 -3.27
C LEU A 195 -5.84 -17.73 -4.04
N ASN A 196 -5.87 -17.63 -5.37
CA ASN A 196 -6.07 -18.78 -6.26
C ASN A 196 -4.78 -19.58 -6.50
N GLY A 197 -3.64 -19.16 -5.94
CA GLY A 197 -2.38 -19.88 -6.03
C GLY A 197 -1.58 -19.62 -7.29
N ASP A 198 -1.68 -18.43 -7.88
CA ASP A 198 -0.79 -17.98 -8.95
C ASP A 198 0.68 -18.12 -8.50
N PRO A 199 1.51 -18.95 -9.17
CA PRO A 199 2.90 -19.18 -8.77
C PRO A 199 3.75 -17.90 -8.77
N ALA A 200 3.41 -16.92 -9.61
CA ALA A 200 4.10 -15.63 -9.64
C ALA A 200 3.80 -14.77 -8.40
N LEU A 201 2.76 -15.10 -7.65
CA LEU A 201 2.33 -14.37 -6.45
C LEU A 201 2.46 -15.22 -5.18
N ASN A 202 3.14 -16.36 -5.25
CA ASN A 202 3.25 -17.25 -4.11
C ASN A 202 4.05 -16.60 -2.96
N PHE A 203 3.44 -16.57 -1.77
CA PHE A 203 4.06 -16.09 -0.54
C PHE A 203 4.40 -17.23 0.44
N ASP A 204 3.95 -18.45 0.16
CA ASP A 204 4.05 -19.61 1.04
C ASP A 204 5.14 -20.58 0.55
N PRO A 205 6.26 -20.75 1.29
CA PRO A 205 7.33 -21.66 0.89
C PRO A 205 6.88 -23.13 0.83
N ALA A 206 5.80 -23.50 1.54
CA ALA A 206 5.25 -24.85 1.46
C ALA A 206 4.54 -25.13 0.12
N ARG A 207 4.23 -24.09 -0.66
CA ARG A 207 3.53 -24.17 -1.95
C ARG A 207 4.43 -23.93 -3.17
N GLY A 208 5.74 -23.73 -2.95
CA GLY A 208 6.73 -23.51 -4.00
C GLY A 208 7.65 -22.32 -3.70
N PRO A 209 8.44 -21.87 -4.68
CA PRO A 209 9.28 -20.68 -4.53
C PRO A 209 8.45 -19.47 -4.09
N VAL A 210 8.95 -18.72 -3.11
CA VAL A 210 8.34 -17.45 -2.71
C VAL A 210 8.73 -16.40 -3.75
N LYS A 211 7.72 -15.79 -4.39
CA LYS A 211 7.87 -14.80 -5.45
C LYS A 211 7.25 -13.45 -5.11
N ALA A 212 6.35 -13.40 -4.13
CA ALA A 212 5.74 -12.16 -3.66
C ALA A 212 5.56 -12.20 -2.12
N PRO A 213 5.43 -11.04 -1.46
CA PRO A 213 4.98 -10.99 -0.08
C PRO A 213 3.51 -11.44 0.03
N TRP A 214 3.03 -11.61 1.26
CA TRP A 214 1.58 -11.74 1.47
C TRP A 214 0.88 -10.43 1.07
N LEU A 215 -0.14 -10.53 0.23
CA LEU A 215 -0.85 -9.40 -0.37
C LEU A 215 -2.22 -9.21 0.23
N SER A 216 -2.59 -7.97 0.50
CA SER A 216 -3.99 -7.64 0.77
C SER A 216 -4.37 -6.25 0.33
N TRP A 217 -5.67 -5.97 0.39
CA TRP A 217 -6.17 -4.62 0.24
C TRP A 217 -5.67 -3.74 1.39
N GLY A 218 -5.12 -2.58 1.03
CA GLY A 218 -5.12 -1.42 1.93
C GLY A 218 -6.47 -0.69 1.86
N PRO A 219 -6.55 0.58 2.29
CA PRO A 219 -7.75 1.38 2.12
C PRO A 219 -8.18 1.46 0.65
N TYR A 220 -9.49 1.47 0.42
CA TYR A 220 -10.09 1.64 -0.90
C TYR A 220 -10.48 3.11 -1.09
N PHE A 221 -9.75 3.85 -1.94
CA PHE A 221 -9.88 5.31 -2.04
C PHE A 221 -10.87 5.80 -3.09
N TRP A 222 -11.30 4.94 -4.02
CA TRP A 222 -12.23 5.34 -5.06
C TRP A 222 -13.67 5.43 -4.52
N ALA A 223 -14.35 6.53 -4.84
CA ALA A 223 -15.80 6.72 -4.68
C ALA A 223 -16.28 7.63 -5.83
N ASP A 224 -17.55 7.51 -6.22
CA ASP A 224 -18.08 8.16 -7.42
C ASP A 224 -18.41 9.64 -7.18
N GLY A 225 -17.38 10.49 -7.07
CA GLY A 225 -17.54 11.92 -6.89
C GLY A 225 -18.44 12.27 -5.70
N LEU A 226 -19.53 12.98 -5.97
CA LEU A 226 -20.52 13.37 -4.95
C LEU A 226 -21.50 12.25 -4.57
N ASN A 227 -21.51 11.12 -5.28
CA ASN A 227 -22.33 9.97 -4.93
C ASN A 227 -21.66 9.22 -3.76
N PRO A 228 -22.28 9.19 -2.56
CA PRO A 228 -21.64 8.60 -1.40
C PRO A 228 -21.46 7.09 -1.58
N ARG A 229 -20.24 6.62 -1.30
CA ARG A 229 -19.99 5.19 -1.07
C ARG A 229 -20.71 4.74 0.20
N SER A 230 -20.85 3.44 0.42
CA SER A 230 -21.56 2.87 1.57
C SER A 230 -21.05 3.34 2.95
N ASP A 231 -19.82 3.83 3.03
CA ASP A 231 -19.21 4.40 4.23
C ASP A 231 -19.25 5.94 4.28
N GLY A 232 -20.00 6.56 3.36
CA GLY A 232 -20.15 8.01 3.28
C GLY A 232 -19.03 8.74 2.56
N LEU A 233 -17.98 8.05 2.07
CA LEU A 233 -16.91 8.70 1.32
C LEU A 233 -17.46 9.37 0.04
N ILE A 234 -17.16 10.65 -0.11
CA ILE A 234 -17.37 11.46 -1.32
C ILE A 234 -16.10 12.23 -1.67
N TRP A 235 -15.99 12.55 -2.96
CA TRP A 235 -14.96 13.38 -3.56
C TRP A 235 -15.61 14.62 -4.19
N ARG A 236 -15.36 15.78 -3.60
CA ARG A 236 -15.75 17.11 -4.10
C ARG A 236 -14.62 17.68 -4.95
N CYS A 237 -14.92 18.64 -5.83
CA CYS A 237 -13.90 19.33 -6.61
C CYS A 237 -12.79 19.96 -5.73
N GLU A 238 -13.16 20.50 -4.55
CA GLU A 238 -12.22 21.11 -3.58
C GLU A 238 -11.25 20.11 -2.93
N ASP A 239 -11.55 18.81 -3.00
CA ASP A 239 -10.62 17.76 -2.57
C ASP A 239 -9.46 17.57 -3.55
N PHE A 240 -9.46 18.29 -4.67
CA PHE A 240 -8.42 18.27 -5.70
C PHE A 240 -7.82 19.65 -5.92
N HIS A 241 -6.61 19.66 -6.44
CA HIS A 241 -6.02 20.85 -7.04
C HIS A 241 -6.78 21.22 -8.34
N PRO A 242 -6.55 22.43 -8.90
CA PRO A 242 -7.24 22.87 -10.11
C PRO A 242 -7.11 21.94 -11.33
N ASP A 243 -6.11 21.06 -11.36
CA ASP A 243 -5.93 20.06 -12.41
C ASP A 243 -6.86 18.84 -12.29
N GLY A 244 -7.60 18.73 -11.18
CA GLY A 244 -8.51 17.62 -10.85
C GLY A 244 -7.84 16.24 -10.79
N THR A 245 -6.50 16.19 -10.86
CA THR A 245 -5.67 14.98 -10.88
C THR A 245 -5.08 14.78 -9.49
N HIS A 246 -4.45 15.82 -8.96
CA HIS A 246 -3.76 15.75 -7.68
C HIS A 246 -4.72 16.11 -6.55
N VAL A 247 -4.72 15.31 -5.48
CA VAL A 247 -5.48 15.60 -4.27
C VAL A 247 -4.94 16.86 -3.57
N SER A 248 -5.86 17.76 -3.22
CA SER A 248 -5.58 18.95 -2.42
C SER A 248 -5.19 18.55 -0.98
N PRO A 249 -4.77 19.48 -0.11
CA PRO A 249 -4.61 19.19 1.31
C PRO A 249 -5.87 18.59 1.97
N LEU A 250 -7.07 18.99 1.53
CA LEU A 250 -8.34 18.44 2.04
C LEU A 250 -8.52 16.98 1.60
N GLY A 251 -8.29 16.69 0.32
CA GLY A 251 -8.37 15.32 -0.19
C GLY A 251 -7.30 14.41 0.42
N ARG A 252 -6.10 14.94 0.65
CA ARG A 252 -5.02 14.21 1.35
C ARG A 252 -5.40 13.88 2.79
N ALA A 253 -6.05 14.79 3.51
CA ALA A 253 -6.52 14.51 4.87
C ALA A 253 -7.48 13.31 4.89
N LYS A 254 -8.43 13.22 3.96
CA LYS A 254 -9.32 12.04 3.83
C LYS A 254 -8.54 10.74 3.61
N ASN A 255 -7.53 10.77 2.75
CA ASN A 255 -6.71 9.58 2.47
C ASN A 255 -5.84 9.19 3.68
N VAL A 256 -5.28 10.16 4.40
CA VAL A 256 -4.53 9.92 5.65
C VAL A 256 -5.45 9.37 6.74
N ASP A 257 -6.65 9.90 6.91
CA ASP A 257 -7.64 9.38 7.87
C ASP A 257 -7.98 7.91 7.58
N ALA A 258 -8.19 7.58 6.30
CA ALA A 258 -8.44 6.19 5.89
C ALA A 258 -7.22 5.28 6.11
N LEU A 259 -5.99 5.76 5.90
CA LEU A 259 -4.75 5.02 6.17
C LEU A 259 -4.56 4.78 7.68
N MET A 260 -4.72 5.81 8.51
CA MET A 260 -4.62 5.69 9.97
C MET A 260 -5.70 4.75 10.50
N ALA A 261 -6.95 4.90 10.06
CA ALA A 261 -8.03 3.99 10.42
C ALA A 261 -7.69 2.54 10.04
N PHE A 262 -7.17 2.31 8.84
CA PHE A 262 -6.73 0.98 8.41
C PHE A 262 -5.60 0.42 9.29
N PHE A 263 -4.54 1.19 9.54
CA PHE A 263 -3.41 0.72 10.34
C PHE A 263 -3.80 0.43 11.80
N MET A 264 -4.76 1.18 12.33
CA MET A 264 -5.24 1.07 13.71
C MET A 264 -6.30 -0.02 13.91
N THR A 265 -6.93 -0.55 12.84
CA THR A 265 -8.10 -1.43 12.99
C THR A 265 -8.07 -2.69 12.14
N ASP A 266 -7.29 -2.75 11.04
CA ASP A 266 -7.19 -3.98 10.27
C ASP A 266 -6.41 -5.03 11.07
N THR A 267 -7.00 -6.22 11.19
CA THR A 267 -6.46 -7.35 11.96
C THR A 267 -5.02 -7.70 11.60
N THR A 268 -4.58 -7.43 10.36
CA THR A 268 -3.21 -7.73 9.92
C THR A 268 -2.30 -6.51 9.93
N ALA A 269 -2.84 -5.31 10.18
CA ALA A 269 -2.09 -4.08 10.34
C ALA A 269 -1.74 -3.79 11.81
N VAL A 270 -2.73 -3.93 12.70
CA VAL A 270 -2.61 -3.66 14.13
C VAL A 270 -1.34 -4.26 14.77
N PRO A 271 -0.98 -5.54 14.56
CA PRO A 271 0.13 -6.16 15.28
C PRO A 271 1.53 -5.57 15.02
N TRP A 272 1.70 -4.77 13.96
CA TRP A 272 2.96 -4.07 13.67
C TRP A 272 2.80 -2.56 13.65
N PHE A 273 1.58 -2.02 13.77
CA PHE A 273 1.40 -0.57 13.84
C PHE A 273 1.28 -0.08 15.27
N ILE A 274 0.61 -0.85 16.13
CA ILE A 274 0.34 -0.47 17.52
C ILE A 274 1.39 -1.10 18.45
N ASP A 275 1.97 -0.28 19.32
CA ASP A 275 2.81 -0.74 20.42
C ASP A 275 1.92 -1.38 21.51
N ASP A 276 1.95 -2.71 21.60
CA ASP A 276 1.22 -3.47 22.64
C ASP A 276 1.66 -3.07 24.08
N GLU A 277 2.82 -2.40 24.25
CA GLU A 277 3.27 -1.84 25.54
C GLU A 277 2.79 -0.40 25.80
N ALA A 278 2.23 0.31 24.81
CA ALA A 278 1.76 1.69 24.98
C ALA A 278 0.71 1.88 26.09
N PRO A 279 -0.23 0.94 26.34
CA PRO A 279 -1.13 1.04 27.48
C PRO A 279 -0.41 0.88 28.83
N GLN A 280 0.64 0.04 28.89
CA GLN A 280 1.39 -0.23 30.12
C GLN A 280 2.30 0.95 30.50
N ARG A 281 2.91 1.62 29.51
CA ARG A 281 3.74 2.83 29.71
C ARG A 281 2.93 4.04 30.19
N ARG A 282 1.61 4.07 29.96
CA ARG A 282 0.70 5.11 30.47
C ARG A 282 0.20 4.86 31.91
N GLY A 283 0.72 3.85 32.60
CA GLY A 283 0.33 3.55 33.98
C GLY A 283 -1.15 3.16 34.12
N TRP A 284 -1.78 2.69 33.03
CA TRP A 284 -3.17 2.29 33.06
C TRP A 284 -3.31 0.93 33.75
N SER A 285 -3.82 0.94 34.97
CA SER A 285 -4.38 -0.24 35.63
C SER A 285 -5.83 -0.39 35.17
N PRO A 286 -6.27 -1.54 34.63
CA PRO A 286 -7.67 -1.75 34.33
C PRO A 286 -8.47 -1.68 35.63
N ALA A 287 -9.51 -0.85 35.64
CA ALA A 287 -10.57 -0.89 36.64
C ALA A 287 -11.64 -1.91 36.23
#